data_AF-A0A2N2MPE2-F1
#
_entry.id   AF-A0A2N2MPE2-F1
#
_cell.length_a   1.000
_cell.length_b   1.000
_cell.length_c   1.000
_cell.angle_alpha   90.00
_cell.angle_beta   90.00
_cell.angle_gamma   90.00
#
_symmetry.space_group_name_H-M   'P 1'
#
loop_
_entity.id
_entity.type
_entity.pdbx_description
1 polymer ?
#
loop_
_entity_poly.entity_id
_entity_poly.type
_entity_poly.pdbx_seq_one_letter_code
_entity_poly.pdbx_strand_id
1 'polypeptide(L)'
;MTNSSSKESRLPVLGINSLGRIGKLTLWHHVGRKYFKEIVVNQGRDVGAGMETIARLIEADATYGLLHRFLYGYKAQPCIQITDDKNGKMLIDGIPVTILREQRNPLNIPWRQHGVDIVVDCSGTFKDPTTPVDDKKGSIRGHLNGGAKAVIHSAPFKIKNKALSTPDDTTTLIYGINHTAFNPKKHLLISAASCTTTG
;
A
#
# COMPACT_ATOMS: atom_id res chain seq x y z
N MET A 1 26.69 26.45 -21.74
CA MET A 1 25.27 26.39 -21.33
C MET A 1 24.81 24.96 -21.44
N THR A 2 24.76 24.22 -20.34
CA THR A 2 24.17 22.88 -20.27
C THR A 2 23.34 22.83 -19.01
N ASN A 3 22.03 22.98 -19.17
CA ASN A 3 21.04 22.88 -18.11
C ASN A 3 21.05 21.46 -17.54
N SER A 4 21.77 21.27 -16.45
CA SER A 4 21.54 20.20 -15.49
C SER A 4 20.21 20.50 -14.79
N SER A 5 19.11 20.08 -15.39
CA SER A 5 17.79 20.06 -14.74
C SER A 5 17.86 19.12 -13.54
N SER A 6 18.10 19.68 -12.36
CA SER A 6 17.84 19.04 -11.08
C SER A 6 16.39 18.52 -11.09
N LYS A 7 16.21 17.20 -11.17
CA LYS A 7 14.92 16.59 -10.84
C LYS A 7 14.68 16.91 -9.37
N GLU A 8 13.89 17.92 -9.06
CA GLU A 8 13.31 18.10 -7.74
C GLU A 8 12.67 16.77 -7.35
N SER A 9 13.25 16.10 -6.36
CA SER A 9 12.75 14.81 -5.89
C SER A 9 11.45 15.05 -5.14
N ARG A 10 10.32 15.09 -5.86
CA ARG A 10 9.03 15.11 -5.18
C ARG A 10 8.94 13.89 -4.26
N LEU A 11 8.45 14.10 -3.04
CA LEU A 11 8.16 12.99 -2.15
C LEU A 11 7.18 12.03 -2.85
N PRO A 12 7.42 10.71 -2.74
CA PRO A 12 6.57 9.73 -3.39
C PRO A 12 5.17 9.69 -2.77
N VAL A 13 4.21 9.14 -3.51
CA VAL A 13 2.88 8.79 -3.01
C VAL A 13 2.82 7.28 -2.80
N LEU A 14 2.33 6.89 -1.62
CA LEU A 14 2.12 5.49 -1.26
C LEU A 14 0.68 5.08 -1.55
N GLY A 15 0.50 3.98 -2.26
CA GLY A 15 -0.76 3.25 -2.35
C GLY A 15 -0.76 2.09 -1.36
N ILE A 16 -1.87 1.86 -0.66
CA ILE A 16 -2.08 0.67 0.17
C ILE A 16 -3.34 -0.01 -0.35
N ASN A 17 -3.24 -1.25 -0.81
CA ASN A 17 -4.40 -2.03 -1.21
C ASN A 17 -4.88 -2.92 -0.06
N SER A 18 -6.15 -2.78 0.30
CA SER A 18 -6.82 -3.36 1.46
C SER A 18 -6.42 -2.75 2.81
N LEU A 19 -7.40 -2.23 3.55
CA LEU A 19 -7.23 -1.78 4.94
C LEU A 19 -7.71 -2.89 5.89
N GLY A 20 -7.10 -4.07 5.73
CA GLY A 20 -7.09 -5.13 6.74
C GLY A 20 -6.08 -4.84 7.85
N ARG A 21 -5.73 -5.85 8.65
CA ARG A 21 -4.77 -5.67 9.76
C ARG A 21 -3.40 -5.17 9.28
N ILE A 22 -2.81 -5.80 8.26
CA ILE A 22 -1.50 -5.41 7.73
C ILE A 22 -1.56 -4.04 7.07
N GLY A 23 -2.60 -3.76 6.27
CA GLY A 23 -2.76 -2.46 5.63
C GLY A 23 -2.90 -1.31 6.63
N LYS A 24 -3.67 -1.51 7.70
CA LYS A 24 -3.82 -0.55 8.79
C LYS A 24 -2.51 -0.27 9.51
N LEU A 25 -1.76 -1.30 9.89
CA LEU A 25 -0.47 -1.10 10.56
C LEU A 25 0.59 -0.49 9.62
N THR A 26 0.53 -0.82 8.34
CA THR A 26 1.36 -0.17 7.29
C THR A 26 1.03 1.31 7.19
N LEU A 27 -0.25 1.69 7.21
CA LEU A 27 -0.70 3.07 7.26
C LEU A 27 -0.17 3.77 8.52
N TRP A 28 -0.35 3.18 9.70
CA TRP A 28 0.14 3.73 10.98
C TRP A 28 1.64 4.01 10.96
N HIS A 29 2.42 3.03 10.50
CA HIS A 29 3.86 3.12 10.39
C HIS A 29 4.30 4.27 9.47
N HIS A 30 3.68 4.40 8.30
CA HIS A 30 4.07 5.42 7.33
C HIS A 30 3.57 6.82 7.68
N VAL A 31 2.43 6.92 8.35
CA VAL A 31 1.97 8.17 8.96
C VAL A 31 2.96 8.65 10.02
N GLY A 32 3.38 7.77 10.93
CA GLY A 32 4.35 8.14 11.97
C GLY A 32 5.73 8.53 11.42
N ARG A 33 6.16 7.93 10.29
CA ARG A 33 7.44 8.25 9.64
C ARG A 33 7.44 9.52 8.80
N LYS A 34 6.27 10.00 8.35
CA LYS A 34 6.09 11.23 7.57
C LYS A 34 7.00 11.32 6.33
N TYR A 35 7.29 10.18 5.69
CA TYR A 35 8.14 10.11 4.50
C TYR A 35 7.38 10.37 3.18
N PHE A 36 6.13 9.94 3.10
CA PHE A 36 5.30 10.10 1.91
C PHE A 36 4.52 11.41 1.98
N LYS A 37 4.35 12.09 0.84
CA LYS A 37 3.54 13.32 0.81
C LYS A 37 2.04 13.06 1.00
N GLU A 38 1.59 11.88 0.58
CA GLU A 38 0.20 11.45 0.61
C GLU A 38 0.16 9.92 0.61
N ILE A 39 -0.86 9.36 1.25
CA ILE A 39 -1.14 7.93 1.26
C ILE A 39 -2.54 7.69 0.72
N VAL A 40 -2.66 6.83 -0.29
CA VAL A 40 -3.94 6.47 -0.91
C VAL A 40 -4.26 5.03 -0.53
N VAL A 41 -5.36 4.80 0.14
CA VAL A 41 -5.75 3.48 0.63
C VAL A 41 -6.98 2.99 -0.12
N ASN A 42 -6.86 1.88 -0.83
CA ASN A 42 -8.02 1.22 -1.42
C ASN A 42 -8.63 0.20 -0.45
N GLN A 43 -9.89 0.39 -0.09
CA GLN A 43 -10.71 -0.61 0.59
C GLN A 43 -11.53 -1.48 -0.37
N GLY A 44 -11.78 -1.00 -1.59
CA GLY A 44 -12.52 -1.74 -2.63
C GLY A 44 -13.98 -2.07 -2.32
N ARG A 45 -14.53 -1.53 -1.23
CA ARG A 45 -15.97 -1.54 -0.95
C ARG A 45 -16.31 -0.41 0.03
N ASP A 46 -17.58 -0.02 0.03
CA ASP A 46 -18.12 0.76 1.14
C ASP A 46 -18.14 -0.06 2.42
N VAL A 47 -17.76 0.60 3.52
CA VAL A 47 -17.66 0.00 4.85
C VAL A 47 -18.43 0.87 5.83
N GLY A 48 -19.48 0.31 6.41
CA GLY A 48 -20.27 0.96 7.46
C GLY A 48 -21.07 2.16 6.96
N ALA A 49 -21.22 3.16 7.83
CA ALA A 49 -22.09 4.32 7.63
C ALA A 49 -21.33 5.59 7.19
N GLY A 50 -20.19 5.45 6.52
CA GLY A 50 -19.40 6.60 6.03
C GLY A 50 -17.97 6.68 6.57
N MET A 51 -17.32 7.83 6.38
CA MET A 51 -15.91 8.02 6.73
C MET A 51 -15.62 7.96 8.23
N GLU A 52 -16.58 8.29 9.09
CA GLU A 52 -16.43 8.17 10.54
C GLU A 52 -16.21 6.72 10.96
N THR A 53 -16.87 5.77 10.28
CA THR A 53 -16.68 4.34 10.55
C THR A 53 -15.28 3.90 10.14
N ILE A 54 -14.80 4.38 8.98
CA ILE A 54 -13.45 4.10 8.49
C ILE A 54 -12.40 4.74 9.39
N ALA A 55 -12.60 5.99 9.83
CA ALA A 55 -11.71 6.68 10.75
C ALA A 55 -11.56 5.89 12.07
N ARG A 56 -12.67 5.40 12.64
CA ARG A 56 -12.63 4.52 13.83
C ARG A 56 -11.92 3.19 13.57
N LEU A 57 -12.16 2.58 12.40
CA LEU A 57 -11.47 1.34 12.01
C LEU A 57 -9.96 1.54 11.89
N ILE A 58 -9.54 2.69 11.35
CA ILE A 58 -8.12 3.08 11.28
C ILE A 58 -7.59 3.38 12.67
N GLU A 59 -8.33 4.10 13.51
CA GLU A 59 -7.87 4.53 14.83
C GLU A 59 -7.67 3.37 15.79
N ALA A 60 -8.60 2.41 15.82
CA ALA A 60 -8.65 1.38 16.84
C ALA A 60 -8.05 0.06 16.35
N ASP A 61 -7.21 -0.53 17.18
CA ASP A 61 -6.64 -1.84 16.99
C ASP A 61 -6.72 -2.67 18.27
N ALA A 62 -7.21 -3.91 18.17
CA ALA A 62 -7.44 -4.76 19.33
C ALA A 62 -6.17 -5.15 20.09
N THR A 63 -4.99 -5.12 19.45
CA THR A 63 -3.72 -5.49 20.10
C THR A 63 -2.91 -4.26 20.46
N TYR A 64 -2.86 -3.28 19.56
CA TYR A 64 -2.00 -2.10 19.72
C TYR A 64 -2.73 -0.89 20.33
N GLY A 65 -4.04 -1.00 20.59
CA GLY A 65 -4.84 0.07 21.16
C GLY A 65 -5.19 1.13 20.11
N LEU A 66 -5.10 2.41 20.49
CA LEU A 66 -5.44 3.52 19.62
C LEU A 66 -4.20 4.06 18.91
N LEU A 67 -4.33 4.45 17.63
CA LEU A 67 -3.26 4.98 16.79
C LEU A 67 -2.41 6.03 17.52
N HIS A 68 -3.05 7.06 18.06
CA HIS A 68 -2.35 8.16 18.72
C HIS A 68 -1.55 7.69 19.94
N ARG A 69 -2.08 6.71 20.70
CA ARG A 69 -1.38 6.12 21.85
C ARG A 69 -0.24 5.21 21.42
N PHE A 70 -0.41 4.50 20.32
CA PHE A 70 0.64 3.67 19.73
C PHE A 70 1.83 4.53 19.27
N LEU A 71 1.57 5.68 18.64
CA LEU A 71 2.63 6.57 18.15
C LEU A 71 3.28 7.40 19.26
N TYR A 72 2.50 7.94 20.20
CA TYR A 72 2.95 8.99 21.11
C TYR A 72 2.72 8.70 22.61
N GLY A 73 2.23 7.50 22.94
CA GLY A 73 2.01 7.07 24.33
C GLY A 73 0.65 7.47 24.92
N TYR A 74 0.41 7.09 26.17
CA TYR A 74 -0.93 7.10 26.79
C TYR A 74 -1.62 8.46 26.88
N LYS A 75 -0.86 9.58 26.91
CA LYS A 75 -1.40 10.95 27.00
C LYS A 75 -1.77 11.56 25.65
N ALA A 76 -1.45 10.87 24.56
CA ALA A 76 -1.69 11.37 23.22
C ALA A 76 -3.19 11.56 22.95
N GLN A 77 -3.51 12.53 22.09
CA GLN A 77 -4.87 12.83 21.66
C GLN A 77 -5.14 12.27 20.27
N PRO A 78 -6.41 12.00 19.90
CA PRO A 78 -6.77 11.58 18.55
C PRO A 78 -6.19 12.50 17.47
N CYS A 79 -5.63 11.90 16.42
CA CYS A 79 -4.92 12.60 15.36
C CYS A 79 -5.53 12.39 13.96
N ILE A 80 -6.78 11.93 13.89
CA ILE A 80 -7.52 11.76 12.63
C ILE A 80 -8.52 12.90 12.46
N GLN A 81 -8.49 13.55 11.31
CA GLN A 81 -9.41 14.63 10.95
C GLN A 81 -9.99 14.35 9.57
N ILE A 82 -11.31 14.17 9.46
CA ILE A 82 -11.97 14.00 8.17
C ILE A 82 -12.06 15.38 7.50
N THR A 83 -11.47 15.51 6.32
CA THR A 83 -11.44 16.77 5.58
C THR A 83 -12.47 16.82 4.46
N ASP A 84 -12.85 15.66 3.92
CA ASP A 84 -13.87 15.54 2.87
C ASP A 84 -14.46 14.13 2.89
N ASP A 85 -15.66 13.98 3.45
CA ASP A 85 -16.32 12.67 3.55
C ASP A 85 -16.69 12.09 2.18
N LYS A 86 -17.16 12.92 1.25
CA LYS A 86 -17.63 12.49 -0.06
C LYS A 86 -16.48 11.92 -0.89
N ASN A 87 -15.35 12.61 -0.91
CA ASN A 87 -14.16 12.18 -1.66
C ASN A 87 -13.21 11.28 -0.85
N GLY A 88 -13.61 10.87 0.36
CA GLY A 88 -12.83 9.94 1.18
C GLY A 88 -11.52 10.51 1.70
N LYS A 89 -11.40 11.84 1.89
CA LYS A 89 -10.15 12.48 2.33
C LYS A 89 -10.14 12.73 3.83
N MET A 90 -8.99 12.48 4.44
CA MET A 90 -8.70 12.78 5.83
C MET A 90 -7.24 13.17 6.02
N LEU A 91 -6.93 13.82 7.13
CA LEU A 91 -5.59 14.00 7.65
C LEU A 91 -5.39 13.04 8.81
N ILE A 92 -4.27 12.30 8.79
CA ILE A 92 -3.85 11.44 9.89
C ILE A 92 -2.48 11.91 10.34
N ASP A 93 -2.40 12.49 11.54
CA ASP A 93 -1.17 13.06 12.11
C ASP A 93 -0.45 14.04 11.15
N GLY A 94 -1.24 14.84 10.43
CA GLY A 94 -0.78 15.82 9.45
C GLY A 94 -0.47 15.25 8.06
N ILE A 95 -0.56 13.93 7.85
CA ILE A 95 -0.38 13.30 6.54
C ILE A 95 -1.72 13.20 5.81
N PRO A 96 -1.83 13.70 4.56
CA PRO A 96 -2.98 13.49 3.70
C PRO A 96 -3.21 12.01 3.39
N VAL A 97 -4.43 11.55 3.65
CA VAL A 97 -4.87 10.18 3.37
C VAL A 97 -6.17 10.19 2.59
N THR A 98 -6.19 9.50 1.45
CA THR A 98 -7.36 9.36 0.59
C THR A 98 -7.83 7.90 0.59
N ILE A 99 -9.11 7.65 0.91
CA ILE A 99 -9.72 6.32 0.96
C ILE A 99 -10.56 6.07 -0.28
N LEU A 100 -10.18 5.06 -1.07
CA LEU A 100 -10.93 4.59 -2.23
C LEU A 100 -11.82 3.40 -1.85
N ARG A 101 -13.07 3.41 -2.30
CA ARG A 101 -14.10 2.45 -1.84
C ARG A 101 -14.79 1.68 -2.97
N GLU A 102 -14.40 1.88 -4.21
CA GLU A 102 -15.17 1.41 -5.36
C GLU A 102 -14.61 0.13 -6.00
N GLN A 103 -13.29 0.00 -6.08
CA GLN A 103 -12.65 -0.98 -6.98
C GLN A 103 -11.97 -2.12 -6.22
N ARG A 104 -12.40 -3.36 -6.48
CA ARG A 104 -11.75 -4.57 -5.95
C ARG A 104 -10.68 -5.14 -6.87
N ASN A 105 -10.86 -5.00 -8.18
CA ASN A 105 -9.88 -5.49 -9.14
C ASN A 105 -8.72 -4.49 -9.21
N PRO A 106 -7.46 -4.92 -8.92
CA PRO A 106 -6.28 -4.07 -8.99
C PRO A 106 -6.13 -3.27 -10.27
N LEU A 107 -6.58 -3.82 -11.41
CA LEU A 107 -6.51 -3.18 -12.72
C LEU A 107 -7.32 -1.88 -12.80
N ASN A 108 -8.46 -1.84 -12.09
CA ASN A 108 -9.41 -0.72 -12.18
C ASN A 108 -9.13 0.37 -11.14
N ILE A 109 -8.21 0.14 -10.20
CA ILE A 109 -7.92 1.12 -9.17
C ILE A 109 -7.14 2.28 -9.82
N PRO A 110 -7.59 3.54 -9.69
CA PRO A 110 -7.07 4.67 -10.44
C PRO A 110 -5.75 5.24 -9.87
N TRP A 111 -4.74 4.40 -9.66
CA TRP A 111 -3.46 4.81 -9.06
C TRP A 111 -2.80 5.98 -9.78
N ARG A 112 -2.87 6.00 -11.12
CA ARG A 112 -2.35 7.09 -11.96
C ARG A 112 -3.00 8.43 -11.65
N GLN A 113 -4.30 8.46 -11.41
CA GLN A 113 -5.05 9.70 -11.13
C GLN A 113 -4.63 10.30 -9.78
N HIS A 114 -4.30 9.44 -8.80
CA HIS A 114 -3.78 9.86 -7.50
C HIS A 114 -2.25 10.00 -7.45
N GLY A 115 -1.55 9.80 -8.56
CA GLY A 115 -0.09 9.93 -8.63
C GLY A 115 0.68 8.92 -7.77
N VAL A 116 0.09 7.76 -7.48
CA VAL A 116 0.71 6.70 -6.67
C VAL A 116 1.95 6.14 -7.35
N ASP A 117 3.07 6.14 -6.63
CA ASP A 117 4.35 5.63 -7.14
C ASP A 117 4.57 4.16 -6.75
N ILE A 118 4.26 3.81 -5.50
CA ILE A 118 4.51 2.48 -4.94
C ILE A 118 3.21 2.00 -4.32
N VAL A 119 2.80 0.77 -4.61
CA VAL A 119 1.65 0.12 -3.96
C VAL A 119 2.13 -0.96 -3.02
N VAL A 120 1.58 -1.00 -1.80
CA VAL A 120 1.69 -2.15 -0.90
C VAL A 120 0.39 -2.93 -0.95
N ASP A 121 0.40 -4.12 -1.55
CA ASP A 121 -0.75 -5.01 -1.56
C ASP A 121 -0.82 -5.81 -0.26
N CYS A 122 -1.82 -5.48 0.55
CA CYS A 122 -2.14 -6.13 1.81
C CYS A 122 -3.41 -6.99 1.72
N SER A 123 -3.94 -7.23 0.52
CA SER A 123 -5.19 -7.99 0.33
C SER A 123 -5.01 -9.48 0.66
N GLY A 124 -3.79 -9.99 0.46
CA GLY A 124 -3.49 -11.43 0.54
C GLY A 124 -4.27 -12.27 -0.48
N THR A 125 -4.94 -11.68 -1.47
CA THR A 125 -5.70 -12.41 -2.50
C THR A 125 -4.85 -12.67 -3.73
N PHE A 126 -4.06 -11.69 -4.16
CA PHE A 126 -3.29 -11.72 -5.40
C PHE A 126 -1.87 -12.25 -5.21
N LYS A 127 -1.74 -13.54 -4.87
CA LYS A 127 -0.43 -14.16 -4.54
C LYS A 127 0.35 -14.66 -5.74
N ASP A 128 -0.28 -14.83 -6.89
CA ASP A 128 0.36 -15.43 -8.06
C ASP A 128 0.87 -14.32 -9.01
N PRO A 129 2.20 -14.12 -9.11
CA PRO A 129 2.77 -13.09 -9.95
C PRO A 129 2.71 -13.42 -11.46
N THR A 130 2.30 -14.64 -11.84
CA THR A 130 2.17 -15.06 -13.24
C THR A 130 0.76 -14.82 -13.80
N THR A 131 -0.21 -14.47 -12.94
CA THR A 131 -1.59 -14.26 -13.37
C THR A 131 -1.70 -13.06 -14.34
N PRO A 132 -2.32 -13.25 -15.52
CA PRO A 132 -2.51 -12.17 -16.50
C PRO A 132 -3.25 -10.98 -15.91
N VAL A 133 -2.96 -9.79 -16.44
CA VAL A 133 -3.52 -8.52 -15.96
C VAL A 133 -5.05 -8.46 -16.10
N ASP A 134 -5.56 -9.08 -17.15
CA ASP A 134 -6.98 -9.14 -17.55
C ASP A 134 -7.76 -10.29 -16.89
N ASP A 135 -7.16 -11.02 -15.95
CA ASP A 135 -7.85 -12.09 -15.23
C ASP A 135 -9.10 -11.54 -14.51
N LYS A 136 -10.25 -12.21 -14.73
CA LYS A 136 -11.55 -11.82 -14.17
C LYS A 136 -11.56 -11.77 -12.63
N LYS A 137 -10.71 -12.57 -11.97
CA LYS A 137 -10.57 -12.60 -10.51
C LYS A 137 -9.58 -11.55 -9.99
N GLY A 138 -8.89 -10.83 -10.88
CA GLY A 138 -7.90 -9.82 -10.58
C GLY A 138 -6.48 -10.39 -10.47
N SER A 139 -5.50 -9.55 -10.79
CA SER A 139 -4.08 -9.88 -10.74
C SER A 139 -3.31 -8.78 -10.03
N ILE A 140 -2.26 -9.16 -9.28
CA ILE A 140 -1.36 -8.20 -8.64
C ILE A 140 -0.68 -7.27 -9.66
N ARG A 141 -0.47 -7.76 -10.90
CA ARG A 141 0.06 -6.96 -12.01
C ARG A 141 -0.91 -5.85 -12.45
N GLY A 142 -2.19 -5.94 -12.09
CA GLY A 142 -3.18 -4.89 -12.34
C GLY A 142 -2.79 -3.56 -11.69
N HIS A 143 -2.13 -3.57 -10.52
CA HIS A 143 -1.64 -2.35 -9.88
C HIS A 143 -0.63 -1.57 -10.74
N LEU A 144 0.27 -2.29 -11.44
CA LEU A 144 1.22 -1.65 -12.36
C LEU A 144 0.49 -0.99 -13.53
N ASN A 145 -0.49 -1.67 -14.13
CA ASN A 145 -1.28 -1.10 -15.22
C ASN A 145 -2.12 0.10 -14.76
N GLY A 146 -2.65 0.05 -13.54
CA GLY A 146 -3.37 1.14 -12.89
C GLY A 146 -2.52 2.40 -12.67
N GLY A 147 -1.18 2.29 -12.77
CA GLY A 147 -0.26 3.42 -12.76
C GLY A 147 0.86 3.35 -11.72
N ALA A 148 0.89 2.34 -10.87
CA ALA A 148 1.98 2.16 -9.92
C ALA A 148 3.29 1.81 -10.64
N LYS A 149 4.42 2.32 -10.14
CA LYS A 149 5.75 2.01 -10.69
C LYS A 149 6.30 0.70 -10.13
N ALA A 150 5.98 0.39 -8.88
CA ALA A 150 6.35 -0.85 -8.22
C ALA A 150 5.25 -1.30 -7.25
N VAL A 151 5.17 -2.60 -7.02
CA VAL A 151 4.21 -3.24 -6.14
C VAL A 151 4.94 -4.12 -5.13
N ILE A 152 4.66 -3.91 -3.85
CA ILE A 152 5.17 -4.72 -2.74
C ILE A 152 4.01 -5.57 -2.23
N HIS A 153 4.11 -6.88 -2.33
CA HIS A 153 3.16 -7.83 -1.76
C HIS A 153 3.56 -8.18 -0.33
N SER A 154 2.63 -8.08 0.62
CA SER A 154 2.87 -8.37 2.04
C SER A 154 2.91 -9.86 2.39
N ALA A 155 2.94 -10.73 1.39
CA ALA A 155 2.95 -12.19 1.56
C ALA A 155 3.88 -12.85 0.52
N PRO A 156 4.28 -14.12 0.72
CA PRO A 156 5.06 -14.86 -0.27
C PRO A 156 4.25 -15.10 -1.54
N PHE A 157 4.92 -14.97 -2.69
CA PHE A 157 4.34 -15.36 -3.97
C PHE A 157 4.04 -16.87 -4.02
N LYS A 158 2.93 -17.23 -4.66
CA LYS A 158 2.49 -18.61 -4.87
C LYS A 158 2.10 -18.81 -6.33
N ILE A 159 3.01 -19.40 -7.10
CA ILE A 159 2.77 -19.76 -8.50
C ILE A 159 1.91 -21.03 -8.53
N LYS A 160 0.71 -20.94 -9.10
CA LYS A 160 -0.22 -22.08 -9.16
C LYS A 160 0.20 -23.11 -10.21
N ASN A 161 0.70 -22.63 -11.35
CA ASN A 161 1.19 -23.49 -12.42
C ASN A 161 2.69 -23.76 -12.22
N LYS A 162 3.03 -24.95 -11.73
CA LYS A 162 4.42 -25.36 -11.47
C LYS A 162 5.31 -25.42 -12.73
N ALA A 163 4.72 -25.43 -13.92
CA ALA A 163 5.48 -25.35 -15.17
C ALA A 163 5.97 -23.93 -15.49
N LEU A 164 5.41 -22.90 -14.83
CA LEU A 164 5.83 -21.52 -15.00
C LEU A 164 6.92 -21.17 -13.98
N SER A 165 7.96 -20.50 -14.46
CA SER A 165 8.98 -19.90 -13.60
C SER A 165 8.51 -18.56 -13.03
N THR A 166 9.18 -18.16 -11.96
CA THR A 166 9.07 -16.80 -11.41
C THR A 166 9.46 -15.78 -12.49
N PRO A 167 8.59 -14.82 -12.83
CA PRO A 167 8.91 -13.79 -13.82
C PRO A 167 10.15 -12.98 -13.44
N ASP A 168 10.95 -12.57 -14.43
CA ASP A 168 12.21 -11.86 -14.19
C ASP A 168 12.04 -10.51 -13.47
N ASP A 169 10.89 -9.87 -13.63
CA ASP A 169 10.56 -8.60 -12.97
C ASP A 169 10.07 -8.78 -11.52
N THR A 170 10.05 -10.01 -11.02
CA THR A 170 9.60 -10.36 -9.67
C THR A 170 10.75 -10.82 -8.78
N THR A 171 10.69 -10.45 -7.50
CA THR A 171 11.72 -10.82 -6.53
C THR A 171 11.12 -10.95 -5.13
N THR A 172 11.77 -11.73 -4.26
CA THR A 172 11.44 -11.82 -2.84
C THR A 172 12.58 -11.21 -2.03
N LEU A 173 12.28 -10.16 -1.28
CA LEU A 173 13.27 -9.42 -0.51
C LEU A 173 12.90 -9.41 0.96
N ILE A 174 13.89 -9.73 1.79
CA ILE A 174 13.84 -9.67 3.25
C ILE A 174 14.80 -8.57 3.67
N TYR A 175 14.24 -7.57 4.35
CA TYR A 175 15.03 -6.46 4.89
C TYR A 175 16.07 -7.00 5.88
N GLY A 176 17.31 -6.51 5.77
CA GLY A 176 18.45 -7.01 6.55
C GLY A 176 19.15 -8.26 6.00
N ILE A 177 18.51 -9.06 5.14
CA ILE A 177 19.12 -10.30 4.59
C ILE A 177 19.57 -10.11 3.14
N ASN A 178 18.64 -9.88 2.22
CA ASN A 178 18.93 -9.81 0.77
C ASN A 178 18.33 -8.56 0.10
N HIS A 179 17.78 -7.61 0.86
CA HIS A 179 17.21 -6.36 0.35
C HIS A 179 18.14 -5.53 -0.56
N THR A 180 19.47 -5.66 -0.40
CA THR A 180 20.46 -4.99 -1.26
C THR A 180 20.48 -5.52 -2.69
N ALA A 181 19.88 -6.68 -2.95
CA ALA A 181 19.70 -7.23 -4.30
C ALA A 181 18.60 -6.50 -5.11
N PHE A 182 17.92 -5.51 -4.53
CA PHE A 182 16.89 -4.76 -5.23
C PHE A 182 17.45 -3.97 -6.41
N ASN A 183 16.89 -4.21 -7.61
CA ASN A 183 17.20 -3.46 -8.81
C ASN A 183 15.94 -2.69 -9.27
N PRO A 184 15.88 -1.36 -9.12
CA PRO A 184 14.69 -0.57 -9.47
C PRO A 184 14.37 -0.54 -10.97
N LYS A 185 15.32 -0.92 -11.84
CA LYS A 185 15.08 -1.01 -13.30
C LYS A 185 14.47 -2.34 -13.72
N LYS A 186 14.61 -3.38 -12.87
CA LYS A 186 14.17 -4.74 -13.17
C LYS A 186 13.00 -5.17 -12.30
N HIS A 187 13.11 -4.96 -10.98
CA HIS A 187 12.17 -5.48 -10.00
C HIS A 187 10.98 -4.54 -9.84
N LEU A 188 9.85 -4.93 -10.41
CA LEU A 188 8.60 -4.18 -10.35
C LEU A 188 7.61 -4.82 -9.37
N LEU A 189 7.69 -6.13 -9.16
CA LEU A 189 6.88 -6.88 -8.19
C LEU A 189 7.78 -7.46 -7.11
N ILE A 190 7.59 -7.04 -5.88
CA ILE A 190 8.42 -7.44 -4.75
C ILE A 190 7.55 -8.16 -3.74
N SER A 191 7.95 -9.36 -3.30
CA SER A 191 7.36 -9.99 -2.12
C SER A 191 8.19 -9.65 -0.89
N ALA A 192 7.53 -9.21 0.18
CA ALA A 192 8.14 -8.99 1.50
C ALA A 192 8.20 -10.28 2.36
N ALA A 193 8.12 -11.46 1.72
CA ALA A 193 8.07 -12.77 2.36
C ALA A 193 6.92 -12.91 3.38
N SER A 194 7.00 -13.86 4.32
CA SER A 194 6.05 -14.03 5.43
C SER A 194 6.62 -13.54 6.76
N CYS A 195 5.74 -13.32 7.75
CA CYS A 195 6.15 -12.99 9.12
C CYS A 195 7.07 -14.04 9.75
N THR A 196 6.91 -15.32 9.41
CA THR A 196 7.79 -16.40 9.89
C THR A 196 9.16 -16.39 9.23
N THR A 197 9.28 -15.84 8.01
CA THR A 197 10.57 -15.74 7.29
C THR A 197 11.34 -14.48 7.70
N THR A 198 10.66 -13.50 8.27
CA THR A 198 11.22 -12.19 8.65
C THR A 198 11.46 -12.03 10.14
N GLY A 199 10.91 -12.93 10.97
CA GLY A 199 11.04 -12.93 12.42
C GLY A 199 12.31 -13.60 12.95
#